data_AF-A0A7J3T5U7-F1
#
_entry.id   AF-A0A7J3T5U7-F1
#
_cell.length_a   1.000
_cell.length_b   1.000
_cell.length_c   1.000
_cell.angle_alpha   90.00
_cell.angle_beta   90.00
_cell.angle_gamma   90.00
#
_symmetry.space_group_name_H-M   'P 1'
#
loop_
_entity.id
_entity.type
_entity.pdbx_description
1 polymer ?
#
loop_
_entity_poly.entity_id
_entity_poly.type
_entity_poly.pdbx_seq_one_letter_code
_entity_poly.pdbx_strand_id
1 'polypeptide(L)'
;EQMKGRGTRTILPTDLLAVTPDASNKTGFVIVDAVGVCESDKTDSRPLERKRSVPFDKLVGAVALGVRDVDTLTSLAGRLSRLNVEVNDKSRMEIEAAAGGKALKQLINDLLDAVDPDKHLEKAKEMFNTDSPTAEQLRKASEELVKLACSPFDDPKLRNTLIDVKKRSEQIIDTVSKDAVIYAGPDERAKAELAKLRVKTFEEFIRDNKDELTALQIIYSKPYASRQLTYDAIKQLAEAIKKPPYNLTPELVWMAYQQLEKSKVKGAGPQKLLTNIVSLVKFAIGAVDILQPFSETVNQRFNNWLAEQEKQGRSFTSEQLEWLNMIKEHIATSLTIGIEDFENVPFNQKGGAIKANKLFGQELSKILEEMNTVLVK
;
A
#
# COMPACT_ATOMS: atom_id res chain seq x y z
N GLU A 1 30.78 -16.31 -20.54
CA GLU A 1 29.39 -16.86 -20.60
C GLU A 1 28.87 -17.51 -19.32
N GLN A 2 29.49 -18.53 -18.72
CA GLN A 2 28.88 -19.23 -17.57
C GLN A 2 28.52 -18.30 -16.39
N MET A 3 29.40 -17.36 -16.04
CA MET A 3 29.13 -16.37 -14.97
C MET A 3 28.07 -15.34 -15.36
N LYS A 4 28.04 -14.91 -16.64
CA LYS A 4 26.95 -14.07 -17.17
C LYS A 4 25.61 -14.79 -17.08
N GLY A 5 25.55 -16.06 -17.49
CA GLY A 5 24.36 -16.90 -17.41
C GLY A 5 23.88 -17.21 -15.99
N ARG A 6 24.76 -17.18 -14.99
CA ARG A 6 24.36 -17.22 -13.57
C ARG A 6 23.83 -15.86 -13.11
N GLY A 7 24.51 -14.78 -13.50
CA GLY A 7 24.12 -13.41 -13.21
C GLY A 7 22.77 -13.00 -13.78
N THR A 8 22.40 -13.48 -14.97
CA THR A 8 21.13 -13.14 -15.65
C THR A 8 19.92 -13.87 -15.10
N ARG A 9 20.08 -14.85 -14.20
CA ARG A 9 18.94 -15.58 -13.61
C ARG A 9 18.07 -14.65 -12.78
N THR A 10 16.77 -14.71 -13.00
CA THR A 10 15.77 -14.01 -12.19
C THR A 10 15.71 -14.63 -10.79
N ILE A 11 15.53 -13.79 -9.76
CA ILE A 11 15.28 -14.18 -8.38
C ILE A 11 13.98 -13.50 -7.94
N LEU A 12 13.15 -14.19 -7.15
CA LEU A 12 11.93 -13.60 -6.64
C LEU A 12 12.25 -12.54 -5.57
N PRO A 13 11.46 -11.45 -5.46
CA PRO A 13 11.65 -10.42 -4.45
C PRO A 13 11.74 -10.98 -3.02
N THR A 14 10.89 -11.95 -2.68
CA THR A 14 10.87 -12.62 -1.37
C THR A 14 12.16 -13.36 -1.08
N ASP A 15 12.71 -14.06 -2.08
CA ASP A 15 13.92 -14.85 -1.94
C ASP A 15 15.14 -13.95 -1.85
N LEU A 16 15.15 -12.83 -2.58
CA LEU A 16 16.20 -11.82 -2.49
C LEU A 16 16.19 -11.13 -1.13
N LEU A 17 15.02 -10.71 -0.63
CA LEU A 17 14.86 -10.11 0.70
C LEU A 17 15.33 -11.04 1.82
N ALA A 18 15.13 -12.36 1.67
CA ALA A 18 15.56 -13.34 2.66
C ALA A 18 17.09 -13.41 2.83
N VAL A 19 17.85 -13.13 1.76
CA VAL A 19 19.33 -13.17 1.77
C VAL A 19 19.98 -11.78 1.75
N THR A 20 19.22 -10.74 1.39
CA THR A 20 19.66 -9.35 1.28
C THR A 20 18.52 -8.43 1.73
N PRO A 21 18.36 -8.22 3.05
CA PRO A 21 17.18 -7.55 3.64
C PRO A 21 16.94 -6.10 3.19
N ASP A 22 17.96 -5.46 2.61
CA ASP A 22 17.98 -4.10 2.09
C ASP A 22 17.70 -4.01 0.57
N ALA A 23 17.58 -5.15 -0.13
CA ALA A 23 17.29 -5.19 -1.56
C ALA A 23 15.89 -5.77 -1.84
N SER A 24 14.99 -4.94 -2.37
CA SER A 24 13.63 -5.36 -2.71
C SER A 24 13.55 -6.15 -4.02
N ASN A 25 14.38 -5.81 -5.01
CA ASN A 25 14.37 -6.43 -6.34
C ASN A 25 15.78 -6.55 -6.91
N LYS A 26 16.00 -7.57 -7.76
CA LYS A 26 17.25 -7.70 -8.53
C LYS A 26 17.19 -6.83 -9.77
N THR A 27 17.96 -5.74 -9.76
CA THR A 27 18.00 -4.73 -10.84
C THR A 27 19.25 -4.85 -11.72
N GLY A 28 20.23 -5.66 -11.31
CA GLY A 28 21.44 -5.92 -12.06
C GLY A 28 22.37 -6.88 -11.34
N PHE A 29 23.55 -7.10 -11.94
CA PHE A 29 24.66 -7.81 -11.33
C PHE A 29 25.98 -7.25 -11.86
N VAL A 30 27.05 -7.41 -11.09
CA VAL A 30 28.41 -7.04 -11.49
C VAL A 30 29.25 -8.30 -11.48
N ILE A 31 30.02 -8.51 -12.56
CA ILE A 31 31.08 -9.53 -12.59
C ILE A 31 32.39 -8.78 -12.38
N VAL A 32 33.10 -9.12 -11.31
CA VAL A 32 34.45 -8.64 -11.06
C VAL A 32 35.41 -9.69 -11.58
N ASP A 33 36.10 -9.36 -12.65
CA ASP A 33 37.14 -10.20 -13.21
C ASP A 33 38.51 -9.75 -12.68
N ALA A 34 39.02 -10.51 -11.72
CA ALA A 34 40.28 -10.22 -11.06
C ALA A 34 41.53 -10.70 -11.85
N VAL A 35 41.32 -11.45 -12.93
CA VAL A 35 42.39 -12.17 -13.66
C VAL A 35 42.46 -11.82 -15.15
N GLY A 36 41.62 -10.89 -15.63
CA GLY A 36 41.69 -10.35 -17.01
C GLY A 36 41.10 -11.27 -18.08
N VAL A 37 40.28 -12.25 -17.70
CA VAL A 37 39.56 -13.14 -18.61
C VAL A 37 38.62 -12.38 -19.57
N CYS A 38 38.09 -11.23 -19.16
CA CYS A 38 37.20 -10.36 -19.93
C CYS A 38 37.90 -9.50 -20.99
N GLU A 39 39.24 -9.46 -21.02
CA GLU A 39 40.01 -8.64 -21.98
C GLU A 39 40.01 -9.24 -23.40
N SER A 40 39.56 -10.49 -23.55
CA SER A 40 39.46 -11.22 -24.82
C SER A 40 38.03 -11.70 -25.15
N ASP A 41 37.02 -11.06 -24.56
CA ASP A 41 35.63 -11.51 -24.63
C ASP A 41 35.03 -11.32 -26.04
N LYS A 42 35.13 -12.35 -26.88
CA LYS A 42 34.46 -12.46 -28.20
C LYS A 42 33.09 -13.10 -28.04
N THR A 43 32.14 -12.39 -27.40
CA THR A 43 30.78 -12.92 -27.17
C THR A 43 29.70 -11.99 -27.69
N ASP A 44 28.60 -12.57 -28.19
CA ASP A 44 27.47 -11.83 -28.79
C ASP A 44 26.60 -11.10 -27.74
N SER A 45 26.67 -11.54 -26.47
CA SER A 45 25.89 -10.96 -25.37
C SER A 45 26.50 -9.67 -24.86
N ARG A 46 25.94 -8.52 -25.29
CA ARG A 46 26.42 -7.17 -24.92
C ARG A 46 25.57 -6.55 -23.79
N PRO A 47 26.18 -5.83 -22.83
CA PRO A 47 25.43 -5.10 -21.81
C PRO A 47 24.51 -4.04 -22.42
N LEU A 48 23.31 -3.89 -21.84
CA LEU A 48 22.36 -2.87 -22.27
C LEU A 48 22.82 -1.45 -21.93
N GLU A 49 23.45 -1.27 -20.77
CA GLU A 49 23.93 0.03 -20.32
C GLU A 49 25.29 0.39 -20.96
N ARG A 50 25.28 1.38 -21.86
CA ARG A 50 26.46 1.88 -22.59
C ARG A 50 26.78 3.35 -22.31
N LYS A 51 25.85 4.12 -21.75
CA LYS A 51 25.99 5.55 -21.42
C LYS A 51 25.96 5.81 -19.91
N ARG A 52 26.80 5.10 -19.14
CA ARG A 52 26.81 5.14 -17.65
C ARG A 52 26.97 6.54 -17.06
N SER A 53 27.77 7.40 -17.69
CA SER A 53 28.02 8.77 -17.22
C SER A 53 26.90 9.76 -17.52
N VAL A 54 25.94 9.40 -18.37
CA VAL A 54 24.83 10.27 -18.75
C VAL A 54 23.66 10.03 -17.79
N PRO A 55 23.15 11.05 -17.09
CA PRO A 55 21.96 10.94 -16.23
C PRO A 55 20.69 10.53 -17.00
N PHE A 56 19.70 9.94 -16.32
CA PHE A 56 18.49 9.42 -16.99
C PHE A 56 17.61 10.51 -17.60
N ASP A 57 17.42 11.63 -16.91
CA ASP A 57 16.69 12.80 -17.42
C ASP A 57 17.32 13.33 -18.72
N LYS A 58 18.66 13.37 -18.78
CA LYS A 58 19.40 13.75 -19.99
C LYS A 58 19.26 12.73 -21.10
N LEU A 59 19.19 11.44 -20.76
CA LEU A 59 19.01 10.35 -21.72
C LEU A 59 17.62 10.39 -22.37
N VAL A 60 16.56 10.57 -21.56
CA VAL A 60 15.19 10.77 -22.04
C VAL A 60 15.08 12.04 -22.88
N GLY A 61 15.71 13.14 -22.44
CA GLY A 61 15.75 14.39 -23.19
C GLY A 61 16.50 14.28 -24.52
N ALA A 62 17.61 13.54 -24.56
CA ALA A 62 18.41 13.35 -25.78
C ALA A 62 17.61 12.63 -26.88
N VAL A 63 16.84 11.60 -26.53
CA VAL A 63 15.98 10.88 -27.47
C VAL A 63 14.92 11.81 -28.09
N ALA A 64 14.31 12.68 -27.27
CA ALA A 64 13.36 13.68 -27.75
C ALA A 64 14.00 14.78 -28.60
N LEU A 65 15.29 15.07 -28.41
CA LEU A 65 16.07 15.97 -29.25
C LEU A 65 16.57 15.30 -30.55
N GLY A 66 16.21 14.03 -30.79
CA GLY A 66 16.56 13.29 -32.01
C GLY A 66 17.83 12.44 -31.92
N VAL A 67 18.44 12.30 -30.74
CA VAL A 67 19.59 11.39 -30.55
C VAL A 67 19.09 9.95 -30.48
N ARG A 68 19.34 9.20 -31.56
CA ARG A 68 18.76 7.86 -31.79
C ARG A 68 19.82 6.79 -32.08
N ASP A 69 21.04 7.00 -31.60
CA ASP A 69 22.10 5.99 -31.73
C ASP A 69 21.83 4.76 -30.86
N VAL A 70 22.37 3.61 -31.29
CA VAL A 70 22.18 2.32 -30.61
C VAL A 70 22.54 2.39 -29.13
N ASP A 71 23.60 3.11 -28.76
CA ASP A 71 24.05 3.16 -27.36
C ASP A 71 23.08 3.92 -26.47
N THR A 72 22.50 5.01 -26.98
CA THR A 72 21.46 5.78 -26.29
C THR A 72 20.18 4.96 -26.13
N LEU A 73 19.67 4.33 -27.20
CA LEU A 73 18.44 3.54 -27.14
C LEU A 73 18.58 2.32 -26.22
N THR A 74 19.69 1.58 -26.32
CA THR A 74 19.95 0.41 -25.47
C THR A 74 20.08 0.82 -24.00
N SER A 75 20.75 1.95 -23.71
CA SER A 75 20.89 2.44 -22.34
C SER A 75 19.55 2.90 -21.76
N LEU A 76 18.71 3.57 -22.57
CA LEU A 76 17.37 3.97 -22.15
C LEU A 76 16.49 2.74 -21.86
N ALA A 77 16.45 1.76 -22.76
CA ALA A 77 15.70 0.53 -22.59
C ALA A 77 16.13 -0.24 -21.32
N GLY A 78 17.44 -0.33 -21.07
CA GLY A 78 17.97 -0.97 -19.87
C GLY A 78 17.55 -0.27 -18.57
N ARG A 79 17.55 1.07 -18.56
CA ARG A 79 17.14 1.85 -17.38
C ARG A 79 15.63 1.81 -17.15
N LEU A 80 14.84 1.87 -18.21
CA LEU A 80 13.39 1.69 -18.13
C LEU A 80 13.04 0.27 -17.67
N SER A 81 13.80 -0.76 -18.08
CA SER A 81 13.63 -2.12 -17.58
C SER A 81 13.82 -2.21 -16.06
N ARG A 82 14.85 -1.55 -15.51
CA ARG A 82 15.04 -1.49 -14.05
C ARG A 82 13.89 -0.76 -13.37
N LEU A 83 13.53 0.41 -13.90
CA LEU A 83 12.41 1.19 -13.39
C LEU A 83 11.11 0.37 -13.34
N ASN A 84 10.82 -0.42 -14.39
CA ASN A 84 9.62 -1.25 -14.46
C ASN A 84 9.51 -2.30 -13.35
N VAL A 85 10.66 -2.77 -12.83
CA VAL A 85 10.73 -3.72 -11.71
C VAL A 85 10.58 -2.99 -10.36
N GLU A 86 11.12 -1.78 -10.24
CA GLU A 86 11.11 -0.99 -9.00
C GLU A 86 9.77 -0.31 -8.71
N VAL A 87 9.01 0.05 -9.75
CA VAL A 87 7.77 0.84 -9.60
C VAL A 87 6.56 -0.01 -9.21
N ASN A 88 5.66 0.58 -8.42
CA ASN A 88 4.37 -0.02 -8.05
C ASN A 88 3.31 0.13 -9.17
N ASP A 89 2.20 -0.60 -9.04
CA ASP A 89 1.14 -0.63 -10.06
C ASP A 89 0.51 0.75 -10.32
N LYS A 90 0.39 1.60 -9.29
CA LYS A 90 -0.09 2.98 -9.45
C LYS A 90 0.82 3.78 -10.38
N SER A 91 2.13 3.67 -10.21
CA SER A 91 3.11 4.37 -11.04
C SER A 91 3.15 3.80 -12.47
N ARG A 92 2.91 2.49 -12.64
CA ARG A 92 2.75 1.88 -13.97
C ARG A 92 1.55 2.45 -14.72
N MET A 93 0.40 2.55 -14.05
CA MET A 93 -0.81 3.16 -14.60
C MET A 93 -0.60 4.63 -14.96
N GLU A 94 0.15 5.38 -14.14
CA GLU A 94 0.49 6.79 -14.40
C GLU A 94 1.32 6.93 -15.69
N ILE A 95 2.34 6.07 -15.87
CA ILE A 95 3.17 6.04 -17.08
C ILE A 95 2.34 5.63 -18.31
N GLU A 96 1.49 4.61 -18.18
CA GLU A 96 0.64 4.13 -19.27
C GLU A 96 -0.36 5.20 -19.75
N ALA A 97 -0.97 5.93 -18.81
CA ALA A 97 -1.83 7.06 -19.13
C ALA A 97 -1.06 8.22 -19.80
N ALA A 98 0.20 8.46 -19.42
CA ALA A 98 1.05 9.46 -20.05
C ALA A 98 1.59 9.02 -21.41
N ALA A 99 1.70 7.72 -21.67
CA ALA A 99 2.18 7.13 -22.92
C ALA A 99 1.07 6.87 -23.95
N GLY A 100 -0.12 7.42 -23.76
CA GLY A 100 -1.26 7.22 -24.67
C GLY A 100 -1.82 5.79 -24.66
N GLY A 101 -1.75 5.10 -23.52
CA GLY A 101 -2.23 3.71 -23.36
C GLY A 101 -1.19 2.64 -23.64
N LYS A 102 0.07 3.01 -23.93
CA LYS A 102 1.17 2.05 -24.04
C LYS A 102 1.74 1.73 -22.66
N ALA A 103 1.68 0.45 -22.26
CA ALA A 103 2.33 0.00 -21.04
C ALA A 103 3.86 0.21 -21.06
N LEU A 104 4.47 0.46 -19.90
CA LEU A 104 5.92 0.67 -19.78
C LEU A 104 6.75 -0.49 -20.38
N LYS A 105 6.28 -1.73 -20.20
CA LYS A 105 6.89 -2.93 -20.81
C LYS A 105 6.91 -2.88 -22.34
N GLN A 106 5.85 -2.33 -22.94
CA GLN A 106 5.78 -2.18 -24.39
C GLN A 106 6.78 -1.13 -24.88
N LEU A 107 6.92 0.00 -24.19
CA LEU A 107 7.91 1.04 -24.52
C LEU A 107 9.35 0.49 -24.49
N ILE A 108 9.65 -0.38 -23.51
CA ILE A 108 10.94 -1.04 -23.39
C ILE A 108 11.19 -1.98 -24.58
N ASN A 109 10.21 -2.82 -24.91
CA ASN A 109 10.31 -3.75 -26.03
C ASN A 109 10.46 -3.01 -27.36
N ASP A 110 9.67 -1.97 -27.60
CA ASP A 110 9.76 -1.14 -28.81
C ASP A 110 11.20 -0.58 -28.99
N LEU A 111 11.85 -0.14 -27.91
CA LEU A 111 13.24 0.34 -27.95
C LEU A 111 14.28 -0.77 -28.20
N LEU A 112 14.05 -1.99 -27.68
CA LEU A 112 14.93 -3.13 -27.91
C LEU A 112 14.78 -3.67 -29.33
N ASP A 113 13.55 -3.79 -29.83
CA ASP A 113 13.26 -4.20 -31.20
C ASP A 113 13.85 -3.19 -32.21
N ALA A 114 13.91 -1.91 -31.86
CA ALA A 114 14.54 -0.88 -32.68
C ALA A 114 16.06 -1.04 -32.86
N VAL A 115 16.74 -1.81 -32.01
CA VAL A 115 18.19 -2.08 -32.11
C VAL A 115 18.50 -3.55 -32.42
N ASP A 116 17.48 -4.38 -32.61
CA ASP A 116 17.61 -5.81 -32.89
C ASP A 116 17.72 -6.10 -34.40
N PRO A 117 18.86 -6.67 -34.87
CA PRO A 117 19.05 -7.01 -36.29
C PRO A 117 18.00 -7.97 -36.86
N ASP A 118 17.49 -8.91 -36.06
CA ASP A 118 16.48 -9.87 -36.51
C ASP A 118 15.14 -9.16 -36.75
N LYS A 119 14.79 -8.20 -35.88
CA LYS A 119 13.62 -7.34 -36.05
C LYS A 119 13.75 -6.42 -37.25
N HIS A 120 14.96 -5.91 -37.53
CA HIS A 120 15.21 -5.11 -38.73
C HIS A 120 14.99 -5.95 -40.00
N LEU A 121 15.42 -7.21 -39.98
CA LEU A 121 15.20 -8.15 -41.08
C LEU A 121 13.70 -8.44 -41.27
N GLU A 122 12.98 -8.82 -40.20
CA GLU A 122 11.54 -9.05 -40.25
C GLU A 122 10.79 -7.83 -40.80
N LYS A 123 11.11 -6.63 -40.31
CA LYS A 123 10.45 -5.40 -40.74
C LYS A 123 10.78 -5.03 -42.18
N ALA A 124 12.00 -5.28 -42.64
CA ALA A 124 12.39 -5.05 -44.03
C ALA A 124 11.69 -6.02 -44.98
N LYS A 125 11.53 -7.29 -44.60
CA LYS A 125 10.77 -8.27 -45.37
C LYS A 125 9.32 -7.86 -45.52
N GLU A 126 8.69 -7.41 -44.43
CA GLU A 126 7.31 -6.91 -44.42
C GLU A 126 7.15 -5.65 -45.29
N MET A 127 8.01 -4.64 -45.09
CA MET A 127 7.88 -3.33 -45.73
C MET A 127 8.16 -3.36 -47.23
N PHE A 128 9.06 -4.23 -47.68
CA PHE A 128 9.47 -4.32 -49.09
C PHE A 128 8.99 -5.61 -49.78
N ASN A 129 8.21 -6.44 -49.08
CA ASN A 129 7.65 -7.70 -49.57
C ASN A 129 8.70 -8.58 -50.29
N THR A 130 9.83 -8.83 -49.60
CA THR A 130 10.97 -9.59 -50.14
C THR A 130 11.56 -10.51 -49.07
N ASP A 131 12.02 -11.71 -49.46
CA ASP A 131 12.65 -12.65 -48.53
C ASP A 131 14.13 -12.36 -48.24
N SER A 132 14.76 -11.53 -49.07
CA SER A 132 16.19 -11.18 -48.97
C SER A 132 16.38 -9.68 -49.15
N PRO A 133 16.05 -8.87 -48.12
CA PRO A 133 16.18 -7.42 -48.21
C PRO A 133 17.63 -6.99 -48.35
N THR A 134 17.85 -6.00 -49.21
CA THR A 134 19.15 -5.35 -49.41
C THR A 134 19.57 -4.57 -48.17
N ALA A 135 20.87 -4.26 -48.05
CA ALA A 135 21.40 -3.44 -46.96
C ALA A 135 20.69 -2.08 -46.83
N GLU A 136 20.26 -1.48 -47.95
CA GLU A 136 19.53 -0.22 -47.93
C GLU A 136 18.08 -0.37 -47.42
N GLN A 137 17.43 -1.49 -47.73
CA GLN A 137 16.09 -1.82 -47.21
C GLN A 137 16.14 -2.12 -45.71
N LEU A 138 17.17 -2.81 -45.23
CA LEU A 138 17.43 -3.02 -43.81
C LEU A 138 17.63 -1.69 -43.07
N ARG A 139 18.39 -0.75 -43.66
CA ARG A 139 18.58 0.59 -43.08
C ARG A 139 17.26 1.35 -42.95
N LYS A 140 16.42 1.35 -44.00
CA LYS A 140 15.11 2.00 -43.98
C LYS A 140 14.16 1.37 -42.96
N ALA A 141 14.20 0.04 -42.82
CA ALA A 141 13.42 -0.67 -41.81
C ALA A 141 13.85 -0.32 -40.37
N SER A 142 15.17 -0.25 -40.13
CA SER A 142 15.73 0.20 -38.86
C SER A 142 15.30 1.64 -38.53
N GLU A 143 15.39 2.56 -39.49
CA GLU A 143 14.98 3.96 -39.31
C GLU A 143 13.50 4.09 -38.92
N GLU A 144 12.62 3.29 -39.53
CA GLU A 144 11.19 3.30 -39.20
C GLU A 144 10.92 2.71 -37.80
N LEU A 145 11.58 1.60 -37.42
CA LEU A 145 11.46 1.03 -36.08
C LEU A 145 11.94 2.01 -35.01
N VAL A 146 13.09 2.64 -35.23
CA VAL A 146 13.65 3.66 -34.33
C VAL A 146 12.69 4.86 -34.21
N LYS A 147 12.11 5.31 -35.32
CA LYS A 147 11.14 6.41 -35.32
C LYS A 147 9.89 6.06 -34.52
N LEU A 148 9.33 4.88 -34.71
CA LEU A 148 8.15 4.41 -33.97
C LEU A 148 8.44 4.26 -32.47
N ALA A 149 9.58 3.67 -32.12
CA ALA A 149 10.00 3.46 -30.74
C ALA A 149 10.28 4.78 -30.00
N CYS A 150 10.82 5.79 -30.69
CA CYS A 150 11.12 7.08 -30.10
C CYS A 150 9.92 8.03 -30.03
N SER A 151 8.90 7.85 -30.88
CA SER A 151 7.74 8.75 -30.97
C SER A 151 7.01 9.04 -29.64
N PRO A 152 6.84 8.07 -28.70
CA PRO A 152 6.18 8.37 -27.43
C PRO A 152 6.98 9.37 -26.57
N PHE A 153 8.31 9.38 -26.72
CA PHE A 153 9.19 10.26 -25.96
C PHE A 153 9.19 11.70 -26.48
N ASP A 154 8.55 12.00 -27.62
CA ASP A 154 8.38 13.36 -28.13
C ASP A 154 7.35 14.16 -27.29
N ASP A 155 6.44 13.47 -26.57
CA ASP A 155 5.50 14.11 -25.64
C ASP A 155 6.21 14.52 -24.32
N PRO A 156 6.25 15.82 -23.96
CA PRO A 156 6.81 16.27 -22.69
C PRO A 156 6.12 15.65 -21.46
N LYS A 157 4.84 15.31 -21.54
CA LYS A 157 4.08 14.72 -20.44
C LYS A 157 4.68 13.36 -20.05
N LEU A 158 4.91 12.48 -21.02
CA LEU A 158 5.53 11.17 -20.76
C LEU A 158 6.93 11.33 -20.17
N ARG A 159 7.76 12.23 -20.74
CA ARG A 159 9.13 12.46 -20.24
C ARG A 159 9.14 12.89 -18.79
N ASN A 160 8.33 13.87 -18.44
CA ASN A 160 8.25 14.39 -17.06
C ASN A 160 7.74 13.31 -16.11
N THR A 161 6.69 12.56 -16.49
CA THR A 161 6.20 11.44 -15.68
C THR A 161 7.27 10.37 -15.45
N LEU A 162 8.04 9.98 -16.47
CA LEU A 162 9.13 9.02 -16.31
C LEU A 162 10.21 9.52 -15.35
N ILE A 163 10.57 10.80 -15.44
CA ILE A 163 11.56 11.43 -14.56
C ILE A 163 11.05 11.48 -13.12
N ASP A 164 9.79 11.87 -12.90
CA ASP A 164 9.20 12.00 -11.57
C ASP A 164 8.94 10.65 -10.91
N VAL A 165 8.48 9.64 -11.68
CA VAL A 165 8.38 8.26 -11.20
C VAL A 165 9.76 7.74 -10.78
N LYS A 166 10.79 7.97 -11.60
CA LYS A 166 12.16 7.53 -11.28
C LYS A 166 12.71 8.23 -10.02
N LYS A 167 12.49 9.54 -9.87
CA LYS A 167 12.91 10.26 -8.65
C LYS A 167 12.21 9.72 -7.40
N ARG A 168 10.93 9.35 -7.50
CA ARG A 168 10.18 8.74 -6.40
C ARG A 168 10.64 7.32 -6.07
N SER A 169 11.18 6.58 -7.04
CA SER A 169 11.69 5.22 -6.84
C SER A 169 13.14 5.17 -6.35
N GLU A 170 13.92 6.25 -6.54
CA GLU A 170 15.30 6.34 -6.09
C GLU A 170 15.38 6.68 -4.59
N GLN A 171 16.05 5.82 -3.82
CA GLN A 171 16.53 6.18 -2.48
C GLN A 171 17.88 6.87 -2.61
N ILE A 172 17.98 8.12 -2.14
CA ILE A 172 19.24 8.84 -2.08
C ILE A 172 19.95 8.41 -0.79
N ILE A 173 21.01 7.62 -0.94
CA ILE A 173 21.91 7.27 0.16
C ILE A 173 23.07 8.26 0.14
N ASP A 174 23.17 9.08 1.17
CA ASP A 174 24.35 9.94 1.37
C ASP A 174 25.55 9.06 1.75
N THR A 175 26.55 9.05 0.89
CA THR A 175 27.79 8.27 1.05
C THR A 175 28.99 9.15 1.43
N VAL A 176 28.81 10.48 1.44
CA VAL A 176 29.88 11.46 1.70
C VAL A 176 29.85 11.90 3.15
N SER A 177 28.65 12.07 3.71
CA SER A 177 28.50 12.35 5.13
C SER A 177 28.92 11.11 5.92
N LYS A 178 30.06 11.22 6.61
CA LYS A 178 30.45 10.25 7.64
C LYS A 178 29.52 10.43 8.82
N ASP A 179 28.42 9.69 8.81
CA ASP A 179 27.59 9.58 9.99
C ASP A 179 28.33 8.75 11.04
N ALA A 180 28.34 9.24 12.27
CA ALA A 180 28.91 8.53 13.40
C ALA A 180 27.74 8.06 14.25
N VAL A 181 27.69 6.76 14.54
CA VAL A 181 26.72 6.20 15.47
C VAL A 181 26.97 6.82 16.85
N ILE A 182 26.28 7.91 17.16
CA ILE A 182 26.32 8.60 18.46
C ILE A 182 25.69 7.74 19.56
N TYR A 183 24.80 6.82 19.18
CA TYR A 183 24.14 5.90 20.07
C TYR A 183 23.56 4.70 19.29
N ALA A 184 23.84 3.48 19.76
CA ALA A 184 23.21 2.25 19.27
C ALA A 184 22.64 1.49 20.47
N GLY A 185 21.34 1.66 20.69
CA GLY A 185 20.59 1.03 21.77
C GLY A 185 19.13 1.49 21.74
N PRO A 186 18.28 0.98 22.64
CA PRO A 186 16.96 1.56 22.86
C PRO A 186 17.08 2.91 23.56
N ASP A 187 16.99 4.00 22.80
CA ASP A 187 16.93 5.35 23.40
C ASP A 187 15.51 5.58 23.91
N GLU A 188 15.28 5.30 25.19
CA GLU A 188 14.00 5.54 25.85
C GLU A 188 13.57 7.01 25.74
N ARG A 189 14.51 7.95 25.64
CA ARG A 189 14.20 9.37 25.43
C ARG A 189 13.69 9.61 24.01
N ALA A 190 14.36 9.10 22.98
CA ALA A 190 13.87 9.20 21.60
C ALA A 190 12.53 8.50 21.41
N LYS A 191 12.32 7.32 22.02
CA LYS A 191 11.02 6.63 22.01
C LYS A 191 9.92 7.47 22.66
N ALA A 192 10.21 8.09 23.80
CA ALA A 192 9.27 8.98 24.47
C ALA A 192 8.94 10.21 23.63
N GLU A 193 9.93 10.85 23.00
CA GLU A 193 9.70 12.00 22.10
C GLU A 193 8.91 11.61 20.84
N LEU A 194 9.20 10.46 20.24
CA LEU A 194 8.40 9.92 19.12
C LEU A 194 6.97 9.62 19.53
N ALA A 195 6.75 9.06 20.73
CA ALA A 195 5.42 8.82 21.25
C ALA A 195 4.66 10.15 21.47
N LYS A 196 5.31 11.17 22.03
CA LYS A 196 4.71 12.52 22.18
C LYS A 196 4.33 13.12 20.85
N LEU A 197 5.22 13.03 19.85
CA LEU A 197 4.95 13.51 18.50
C LEU A 197 3.72 12.83 17.90
N ARG A 198 3.63 11.50 17.99
CA ARG A 198 2.48 10.74 17.47
C ARG A 198 1.16 11.11 18.13
N VAL A 199 1.15 11.26 19.46
CA VAL A 199 -0.04 11.72 20.20
C VAL A 199 -0.44 13.12 19.75
N LYS A 200 0.53 14.04 19.68
CA LYS A 200 0.27 15.41 19.22
C LYS A 200 -0.28 15.45 17.79
N THR A 201 0.33 14.72 16.86
CA THR A 201 -0.13 14.63 15.47
C THR A 201 -1.52 14.01 15.36
N PHE A 202 -1.86 13.06 16.24
CA PHE A 202 -3.21 12.50 16.30
C PHE A 202 -4.24 13.50 16.82
N GLU A 203 -3.92 14.26 17.86
CA GLU A 203 -4.77 15.34 18.39
C GLU A 203 -4.99 16.45 17.35
N GLU A 204 -3.92 16.82 16.63
CA GLU A 204 -4.00 17.75 15.49
C GLU A 204 -4.91 17.20 14.39
N PHE A 205 -4.73 15.93 13.99
CA PHE A 205 -5.61 15.26 13.03
C PHE A 205 -7.08 15.32 13.45
N ILE A 206 -7.39 14.97 14.70
CA ILE A 206 -8.77 15.00 15.21
C ILE A 206 -9.34 16.41 15.11
N ARG A 207 -8.59 17.42 15.57
CA ARG A 207 -9.04 18.81 15.58
C ARG A 207 -9.30 19.32 14.17
N ASP A 208 -8.39 19.04 13.25
CA ASP A 208 -8.41 19.59 11.89
C ASP A 208 -9.46 18.90 11.02
N ASN A 209 -9.87 17.67 11.35
CA ASN A 209 -10.83 16.88 10.58
C ASN A 209 -12.19 16.69 11.29
N LYS A 210 -12.42 17.34 12.44
CA LYS A 210 -13.61 17.13 13.28
C LYS A 210 -14.93 17.38 12.54
N ASP A 211 -14.93 18.34 11.61
CA ASP A 211 -16.09 18.77 10.84
C ASP A 211 -16.15 18.13 9.45
N GLU A 212 -15.15 17.34 9.06
CA GLU A 212 -15.08 16.69 7.75
C GLU A 212 -15.37 15.18 7.82
N LEU A 213 -14.83 14.51 8.84
CA LEU A 213 -14.96 13.06 8.99
C LEU A 213 -16.22 12.72 9.79
N THR A 214 -17.14 12.00 9.15
CA THR A 214 -18.41 11.56 9.74
C THR A 214 -18.25 10.92 11.12
N ALA A 215 -17.23 10.08 11.31
CA ALA A 215 -16.96 9.45 12.61
C ALA A 215 -16.63 10.48 13.71
N LEU A 216 -15.82 11.49 13.40
CA LEU A 216 -15.47 12.54 14.35
C LEU A 216 -16.68 13.44 14.64
N GLN A 217 -17.43 13.83 13.62
CA GLN A 217 -18.67 14.60 13.78
C GLN A 217 -19.64 13.90 14.76
N ILE A 218 -19.85 12.59 14.58
CA ILE A 218 -20.72 11.78 15.43
C ILE A 218 -20.18 11.71 16.87
N ILE A 219 -18.87 11.55 17.06
CA ILE A 219 -18.26 11.45 18.39
C ILE A 219 -18.29 12.80 19.13
N TYR A 220 -18.08 13.92 18.44
CA TYR A 220 -18.11 15.27 19.03
C TYR A 220 -19.52 15.80 19.29
N SER A 221 -20.50 15.42 18.48
CA SER A 221 -21.87 15.94 18.58
C SER A 221 -22.68 15.14 19.60
N LYS A 222 -23.01 15.73 20.77
CA LYS A 222 -24.10 15.27 21.65
C LYS A 222 -25.14 16.37 21.84
N PRO A 223 -26.45 16.07 22.01
CA PRO A 223 -27.20 14.88 21.63
C PRO A 223 -28.43 15.26 20.80
N TYR A 224 -28.33 15.50 19.49
CA TYR A 224 -29.51 15.59 18.62
C TYR A 224 -29.11 15.21 17.18
N ALA A 225 -29.89 14.29 16.59
CA ALA A 225 -29.79 13.69 15.25
C ALA A 225 -28.99 12.36 15.13
N SER A 226 -29.60 11.28 15.65
CA SER A 226 -29.93 10.04 14.90
C SER A 226 -28.89 9.29 14.05
N ARG A 227 -27.60 9.65 14.06
CA ARG A 227 -26.57 8.91 13.31
C ARG A 227 -25.78 8.00 14.24
N GLN A 228 -26.05 6.71 14.12
CA GLN A 228 -25.22 5.66 14.73
C GLN A 228 -23.84 5.66 14.06
N LEU A 229 -22.79 5.43 14.85
CA LEU A 229 -21.44 5.30 14.32
C LEU A 229 -21.34 4.00 13.51
N THR A 230 -20.96 4.10 12.23
CA THR A 230 -20.89 2.94 11.33
C THR A 230 -19.46 2.45 11.14
N TYR A 231 -19.32 1.17 10.76
CA TYR A 231 -18.03 0.59 10.41
C TYR A 231 -17.33 1.34 9.28
N ASP A 232 -18.06 1.77 8.25
CA ASP A 232 -17.47 2.53 7.14
C ASP A 232 -16.96 3.89 7.58
N ALA A 233 -17.64 4.57 8.52
CA ALA A 233 -17.16 5.85 9.04
C ALA A 233 -15.84 5.70 9.80
N ILE A 234 -15.69 4.66 10.62
CA ILE A 234 -14.41 4.39 11.32
C ILE A 234 -13.32 3.89 10.36
N LYS A 235 -13.68 3.19 9.28
CA LYS A 235 -12.75 2.78 8.23
C LYS A 235 -12.22 3.99 7.47
N GLN A 236 -13.09 4.92 7.11
CA GLN A 236 -12.68 6.19 6.49
C GLN A 236 -11.75 6.99 7.41
N LEU A 237 -12.06 7.05 8.71
CA LEU A 237 -11.21 7.69 9.72
C LEU A 237 -9.82 7.05 9.78
N ALA A 238 -9.75 5.71 9.82
CA ALA A 238 -8.50 4.96 9.88
C ALA A 238 -7.67 5.06 8.59
N GLU A 239 -8.31 5.25 7.43
CA GLU A 239 -7.61 5.51 6.17
C GLU A 239 -7.18 6.96 6.03
N ALA A 240 -7.92 7.91 6.61
CA ALA A 240 -7.58 9.33 6.58
C ALA A 240 -6.31 9.62 7.41
N ILE A 241 -6.20 9.05 8.61
CA ILE A 241 -5.05 9.27 9.51
C ILE A 241 -3.72 8.68 8.94
N LYS A 242 -3.80 7.71 8.01
CA LYS A 242 -2.64 7.12 7.32
C LYS A 242 -2.06 8.01 6.24
N LYS A 243 -2.83 8.95 5.70
CA LYS A 243 -2.39 9.80 4.59
C LYS A 243 -1.43 10.89 5.08
N PRO A 244 -0.56 11.42 4.21
CA PRO A 244 0.18 12.64 4.50
C PRO A 244 -0.79 13.79 4.83
N PRO A 245 -0.43 14.70 5.76
CA PRO A 245 0.85 14.80 6.47
C PRO A 245 1.00 13.87 7.69
N TYR A 246 -0.08 13.22 8.14
CA TYR A 246 -0.13 12.55 9.45
C TYR A 246 0.65 11.23 9.48
N ASN A 247 0.50 10.37 8.46
CA ASN A 247 1.21 9.08 8.36
C ASN A 247 1.13 8.20 9.63
N LEU A 248 -0.02 8.21 10.32
CA LEU A 248 -0.24 7.44 11.54
C LEU A 248 -1.12 6.21 11.27
N THR A 249 -1.08 5.25 12.18
CA THR A 249 -2.07 4.17 12.25
C THR A 249 -2.63 4.09 13.67
N PRO A 250 -3.86 3.57 13.86
CA PRO A 250 -4.43 3.38 15.20
C PRO A 250 -3.49 2.63 16.15
N GLU A 251 -2.76 1.63 15.66
CA GLU A 251 -1.80 0.85 16.44
C GLU A 251 -0.63 1.71 16.92
N LEU A 252 -0.07 2.55 16.05
CA LEU A 252 1.04 3.44 16.41
C LEU A 252 0.62 4.47 17.46
N VAL A 253 -0.61 4.98 17.36
CA VAL A 253 -1.17 5.91 18.35
C VAL A 253 -1.43 5.20 19.67
N TRP A 254 -2.00 3.99 19.66
CA TRP A 254 -2.21 3.21 20.88
C TRP A 254 -0.90 2.94 21.62
N MET A 255 0.12 2.48 20.90
CA MET A 255 1.45 2.26 21.47
C MET A 255 2.05 3.54 22.05
N ALA A 256 1.81 4.68 21.41
CA ALA A 256 2.27 5.97 21.91
C ALA A 256 1.60 6.33 23.25
N TYR A 257 0.27 6.19 23.37
CA TYR A 257 -0.43 6.38 24.63
C TYR A 257 0.03 5.38 25.70
N GLN A 258 0.24 4.11 25.33
CA GLN A 258 0.71 3.09 26.27
C GLN A 258 2.11 3.40 26.83
N GLN A 259 2.99 3.99 26.01
CA GLN A 259 4.32 4.41 26.43
C GLN A 259 4.28 5.63 27.36
N LEU A 260 3.41 6.61 27.07
CA LEU A 260 3.36 7.88 27.81
C LEU A 260 2.49 7.81 29.07
N GLU A 261 1.36 7.10 29.01
CA GLU A 261 0.31 7.09 30.03
C GLU A 261 -0.03 5.65 30.46
N LYS A 262 1.00 4.85 30.78
CA LYS A 262 0.85 3.43 31.14
C LYS A 262 -0.22 3.15 32.21
N SER A 263 -0.43 4.06 33.16
CA SER A 263 -1.47 3.92 34.20
C SER A 263 -2.90 4.13 33.69
N LYS A 264 -3.08 4.80 32.55
CA LYS A 264 -4.39 5.08 31.94
C LYS A 264 -4.70 4.21 30.73
N VAL A 265 -3.76 3.37 30.28
CA VAL A 265 -3.96 2.46 29.15
C VAL A 265 -4.07 1.03 29.64
N LYS A 266 -5.23 0.40 29.44
CA LYS A 266 -5.44 -1.03 29.65
C LYS A 266 -5.06 -1.78 28.38
N GLY A 267 -4.35 -2.89 28.56
CA GLY A 267 -3.61 -3.60 27.51
C GLY A 267 -4.25 -3.58 26.12
N ALA A 268 -3.45 -3.29 25.10
CA ALA A 268 -3.79 -3.72 23.74
C ALA A 268 -3.50 -5.22 23.67
N GLY A 269 -4.54 -6.05 23.84
CA GLY A 269 -4.44 -7.45 23.42
C GLY A 269 -4.12 -7.53 21.91
N PRO A 270 -3.82 -8.74 21.38
CA PRO A 270 -3.51 -8.98 19.96
C PRO A 270 -4.63 -8.61 18.96
N GLN A 271 -5.73 -8.01 19.44
CA GLN A 271 -6.88 -7.63 18.65
C GLN A 271 -6.68 -6.25 18.02
N LYS A 272 -6.18 -6.27 16.78
CA LYS A 272 -6.15 -5.17 15.80
C LYS A 272 -7.55 -4.81 15.30
N LEU A 273 -8.52 -4.66 16.22
CA LEU A 273 -9.88 -4.32 15.82
C LEU A 273 -9.93 -2.86 15.43
N LEU A 274 -10.50 -2.60 14.25
CA LEU A 274 -10.70 -1.25 13.74
C LEU A 274 -11.50 -0.39 14.72
N THR A 275 -12.43 -1.00 15.47
CA THR A 275 -13.27 -0.34 16.47
C THR A 275 -12.49 0.30 17.62
N ASN A 276 -11.23 -0.11 17.86
CA ASN A 276 -10.37 0.54 18.86
C ASN A 276 -10.05 2.00 18.50
N ILE A 277 -10.21 2.42 17.24
CA ILE A 277 -10.10 3.84 16.86
C ILE A 277 -11.14 4.70 17.59
N VAL A 278 -12.30 4.15 17.93
CA VAL A 278 -13.33 4.84 18.71
C VAL A 278 -12.83 5.12 20.13
N SER A 279 -12.20 4.13 20.76
CA SER A 279 -11.57 4.29 22.08
C SER A 279 -10.45 5.33 22.03
N LEU A 280 -9.62 5.32 20.99
CA LEU A 280 -8.54 6.30 20.81
C LEU A 280 -9.08 7.73 20.69
N VAL A 281 -10.08 7.95 19.83
CA VAL A 281 -10.68 9.29 19.67
C VAL A 281 -11.33 9.74 20.98
N LYS A 282 -12.15 8.88 21.62
CA LYS A 282 -12.80 9.23 22.89
C LYS A 282 -11.78 9.56 23.99
N PHE A 283 -10.65 8.87 24.04
CA PHE A 283 -9.58 9.15 24.99
C PHE A 283 -8.87 10.47 24.66
N ALA A 284 -8.48 10.68 23.41
CA ALA A 284 -7.78 11.89 22.96
C ALA A 284 -8.59 13.18 23.19
N ILE A 285 -9.92 13.11 23.06
CA ILE A 285 -10.79 14.27 23.33
C ILE A 285 -11.18 14.42 24.80
N GLY A 286 -10.67 13.55 25.68
CA GLY A 286 -10.98 13.55 27.11
C GLY A 286 -12.40 13.08 27.47
N ALA A 287 -13.09 12.36 26.59
CA ALA A 287 -14.41 11.80 26.88
C ALA A 287 -14.35 10.54 27.77
N VAL A 288 -13.19 9.91 27.88
CA VAL A 288 -12.91 8.79 28.80
C VAL A 288 -11.53 8.95 29.42
N ASP A 289 -11.40 8.64 30.71
CA ASP A 289 -10.14 8.77 31.46
C ASP A 289 -9.19 7.57 31.27
N ILE A 290 -9.72 6.44 30.79
CA ILE A 290 -8.98 5.19 30.61
C ILE A 290 -9.14 4.73 29.17
N LEU A 291 -8.01 4.57 28.47
CA LEU A 291 -7.96 3.95 27.16
C LEU A 291 -8.01 2.43 27.33
N GLN A 292 -9.10 1.80 26.88
CA GLN A 292 -9.27 0.34 26.90
C GLN A 292 -9.85 -0.14 25.57
N PRO A 293 -9.60 -1.40 25.16
CA PRO A 293 -10.14 -1.95 23.92
C PRO A 293 -11.65 -1.75 23.83
N PHE A 294 -12.16 -1.51 22.63
CA PHE A 294 -13.58 -1.24 22.44
C PHE A 294 -14.44 -2.44 22.89
N SER A 295 -13.95 -3.66 22.66
CA SER A 295 -14.58 -4.92 23.13
C SER A 295 -14.76 -4.96 24.66
N GLU A 296 -13.82 -4.44 25.44
CA GLU A 296 -13.96 -4.36 26.91
C GLU A 296 -15.10 -3.42 27.31
N THR A 297 -15.23 -2.28 26.62
CA THR A 297 -16.32 -1.34 26.85
C THR A 297 -17.67 -1.95 26.48
N VAL A 298 -17.73 -2.67 25.36
CA VAL A 298 -18.92 -3.41 24.93
C VAL A 298 -19.29 -4.49 25.93
N ASN A 299 -18.34 -5.28 26.43
CA ASN A 299 -18.55 -6.30 27.44
C ASN A 299 -19.13 -5.73 28.74
N GLN A 300 -18.54 -4.64 29.25
CA GLN A 300 -19.04 -3.96 30.46
C GLN A 300 -20.49 -3.49 30.28
N ARG A 301 -20.80 -2.88 29.13
CA ARG A 301 -22.16 -2.39 28.82
C ARG A 301 -23.16 -3.50 28.61
N PHE A 302 -22.73 -4.61 28.03
CA PHE A 302 -23.57 -5.78 27.84
C PHE A 302 -23.97 -6.41 29.17
N ASN A 303 -23.03 -6.55 30.10
CA ASN A 303 -23.32 -7.04 31.44
C ASN A 303 -24.29 -6.11 32.19
N ASN A 304 -24.09 -4.79 32.05
CA ASN A 304 -25.01 -3.80 32.65
C ASN A 304 -26.41 -3.85 32.00
N TRP A 305 -26.49 -4.00 30.68
CA TRP A 305 -27.75 -4.13 29.96
C TRP A 305 -28.48 -5.41 30.38
N LEU A 306 -27.79 -6.55 30.48
CA LEU A 306 -28.39 -7.80 30.98
C LEU A 306 -28.95 -7.65 32.40
N ALA A 307 -28.19 -7.04 33.31
CA ALA A 307 -28.64 -6.79 34.68
C ALA A 307 -29.87 -5.86 34.73
N GLU A 308 -29.96 -4.91 33.81
CA GLU A 308 -31.12 -4.01 33.70
C GLU A 308 -32.34 -4.73 33.12
N GLN A 309 -32.18 -5.60 32.12
CA GLN A 309 -33.28 -6.44 31.61
C GLN A 309 -33.84 -7.34 32.71
N GLU A 310 -32.97 -7.94 33.54
CA GLU A 310 -33.38 -8.79 34.66
C GLU A 310 -34.20 -8.00 35.70
N LYS A 311 -33.77 -6.78 36.05
CA LYS A 311 -34.53 -5.89 36.94
C LYS A 311 -35.91 -5.51 36.39
N GLN A 312 -36.04 -5.43 35.07
CA GLN A 312 -37.30 -5.16 34.37
C GLN A 312 -38.16 -6.43 34.21
N GLY A 313 -37.76 -7.55 34.81
CA GLY A 313 -38.49 -8.81 34.77
C GLY A 313 -38.32 -9.60 33.48
N ARG A 314 -37.36 -9.22 32.62
CA ARG A 314 -37.02 -9.96 31.40
C ARG A 314 -35.87 -10.92 31.69
N SER A 315 -36.14 -12.22 31.62
CA SER A 315 -35.13 -13.26 31.73
C SER A 315 -34.90 -13.95 30.39
N PHE A 316 -33.66 -14.30 30.10
CA PHE A 316 -33.27 -14.99 28.88
C PHE A 316 -32.93 -16.46 29.17
N THR A 317 -33.32 -17.36 28.27
CA THR A 317 -32.91 -18.76 28.33
C THR A 317 -31.41 -18.89 28.01
N SER A 318 -30.80 -20.03 28.36
CA SER A 318 -29.38 -20.28 28.05
C SER A 318 -29.08 -20.15 26.56
N GLU A 319 -30.00 -20.57 25.68
CA GLU A 319 -29.85 -20.46 24.23
C GLU A 319 -29.98 -18.99 23.76
N GLN A 320 -30.90 -18.21 24.34
CA GLN A 320 -30.99 -16.78 24.07
C GLN A 320 -29.74 -16.03 24.54
N LEU A 321 -29.19 -16.34 25.71
CA LEU A 321 -27.95 -15.75 26.21
C LEU A 321 -26.75 -16.05 25.31
N GLU A 322 -26.68 -17.26 24.74
CA GLU A 322 -25.63 -17.60 23.78
C GLU A 322 -25.73 -16.73 22.52
N TRP A 323 -26.94 -16.54 22.00
CA TRP A 323 -27.19 -15.64 20.87
C TRP A 323 -26.87 -14.17 21.18
N LEU A 324 -27.28 -13.68 22.35
CA LEU A 324 -26.95 -12.32 22.80
C LEU A 324 -25.44 -12.11 22.93
N ASN A 325 -24.69 -13.11 23.38
CA ASN A 325 -23.23 -13.06 23.41
C ASN A 325 -22.62 -12.99 22.00
N MET A 326 -23.10 -13.79 21.04
CA MET A 326 -22.64 -13.71 19.65
C MET A 326 -22.94 -12.35 19.01
N ILE A 327 -24.13 -11.80 19.28
CA ILE A 327 -24.52 -10.45 18.85
C ILE A 327 -23.56 -9.40 19.43
N LYS A 328 -23.28 -9.48 20.74
CA LYS A 328 -22.33 -8.60 21.43
C LYS A 328 -20.92 -8.68 20.81
N GLU A 329 -20.41 -9.88 20.54
CA GLU A 329 -19.10 -10.05 19.88
C GLU A 329 -19.08 -9.42 18.48
N HIS A 330 -20.15 -9.59 17.70
CA HIS A 330 -20.26 -8.95 16.39
C HIS A 330 -20.27 -7.41 16.51
N ILE A 331 -21.03 -6.85 17.44
CA ILE A 331 -21.06 -5.40 17.69
C ILE A 331 -19.67 -4.89 18.13
N ALA A 332 -18.93 -5.66 18.93
CA ALA A 332 -17.57 -5.29 19.34
C ALA A 332 -16.60 -5.16 18.15
N THR A 333 -16.81 -5.90 17.06
CA THR A 333 -15.98 -5.85 15.85
C THR A 333 -16.51 -4.94 14.75
N SER A 334 -17.83 -4.76 14.67
CA SER A 334 -18.53 -4.14 13.53
C SER A 334 -19.28 -2.84 13.88
N LEU A 335 -19.32 -2.46 15.17
CA LEU A 335 -20.12 -1.37 15.75
C LEU A 335 -21.64 -1.55 15.71
N THR A 336 -22.19 -2.28 14.76
CA THR A 336 -23.63 -2.50 14.65
C THR A 336 -23.89 -3.92 14.20
N ILE A 337 -25.13 -4.37 14.41
CA ILE A 337 -25.64 -5.60 13.83
C ILE A 337 -27.02 -5.35 13.19
N GLY A 338 -27.23 -5.89 12.00
CA GLY A 338 -28.52 -5.96 11.32
C GLY A 338 -29.06 -7.38 11.26
N ILE A 339 -30.26 -7.55 10.68
CA ILE A 339 -30.84 -8.89 10.47
C ILE A 339 -30.03 -9.64 9.39
N GLU A 340 -29.54 -8.91 8.40
CA GLU A 340 -28.68 -9.39 7.32
C GLU A 340 -27.38 -10.02 7.84
N ASP A 341 -26.86 -9.58 8.99
CA ASP A 341 -25.65 -10.14 9.58
C ASP A 341 -25.86 -11.57 10.10
N PHE A 342 -27.10 -12.01 10.28
CA PHE A 342 -27.40 -13.39 10.67
C PHE A 342 -27.17 -14.41 9.54
N GLU A 343 -26.93 -13.95 8.32
CA GLU A 343 -26.46 -14.79 7.21
C GLU A 343 -24.94 -15.05 7.26
N ASN A 344 -24.21 -14.38 8.17
CA ASN A 344 -22.77 -14.54 8.36
C ASN A 344 -22.43 -15.51 9.50
N VAL A 345 -21.18 -15.97 9.54
CA VAL A 345 -20.64 -16.80 10.64
C VAL A 345 -20.51 -15.93 11.91
N PRO A 346 -20.88 -16.43 13.11
CA PRO A 346 -21.33 -17.80 13.43
C PRO A 346 -22.85 -18.02 13.37
N PHE A 347 -23.65 -17.01 13.02
CA PHE A 347 -25.12 -17.07 13.08
C PHE A 347 -25.72 -18.07 12.09
N ASN A 348 -25.25 -18.07 10.84
CA ASN A 348 -25.75 -18.98 9.80
C ASN A 348 -25.56 -20.47 10.17
N GLN A 349 -24.46 -20.81 10.84
CA GLN A 349 -24.17 -22.15 11.35
C GLN A 349 -25.13 -22.58 12.47
N LYS A 350 -25.81 -21.62 13.10
CA LYS A 350 -26.82 -21.85 14.14
C LYS A 350 -28.25 -21.63 13.66
N GLY A 351 -28.48 -21.59 12.35
CA GLY A 351 -29.80 -21.45 11.74
C GLY A 351 -30.22 -20.02 11.39
N GLY A 352 -29.27 -19.07 11.45
CA GLY A 352 -29.39 -17.72 10.89
C GLY A 352 -30.61 -16.92 11.36
N ALA A 353 -31.13 -16.06 10.50
CA ALA A 353 -32.23 -15.16 10.86
C ALA A 353 -33.51 -15.90 11.27
N ILE A 354 -33.74 -17.10 10.72
CA ILE A 354 -34.91 -17.92 11.06
C ILE A 354 -34.82 -18.39 12.51
N LYS A 355 -33.65 -18.89 12.95
CA LYS A 355 -33.46 -19.31 14.35
C LYS A 355 -33.57 -18.13 15.30
N ALA A 356 -32.99 -16.98 14.97
CA ALA A 356 -33.10 -15.77 15.79
C ALA A 356 -34.57 -15.36 15.99
N ASN A 357 -35.35 -15.33 14.91
CA ASN A 357 -36.79 -15.02 14.98
C ASN A 357 -37.56 -16.06 15.82
N LYS A 358 -37.19 -17.34 15.75
CA LYS A 358 -37.80 -18.37 16.60
C LYS A 358 -37.48 -18.18 18.09
N LEU A 359 -36.28 -17.68 18.41
CA LEU A 359 -35.83 -17.48 19.80
C LEU A 359 -36.39 -16.22 20.44
N PHE A 360 -36.45 -15.12 19.70
CA PHE A 360 -36.78 -13.80 20.24
C PHE A 360 -38.15 -13.27 19.76
N GLY A 361 -38.73 -13.87 18.72
CA GLY A 361 -40.04 -13.48 18.18
C GLY A 361 -40.10 -12.00 17.79
N GLN A 362 -41.19 -11.34 18.19
CA GLN A 362 -41.43 -9.92 17.91
C GLN A 362 -40.47 -8.97 18.65
N GLU A 363 -39.79 -9.45 19.71
CA GLU A 363 -38.84 -8.63 20.47
C GLU A 363 -37.46 -8.55 19.80
N LEU A 364 -37.18 -9.36 18.77
CA LEU A 364 -35.86 -9.41 18.13
C LEU A 364 -35.40 -8.03 17.66
N SER A 365 -36.23 -7.33 16.87
CA SER A 365 -35.88 -6.01 16.33
C SER A 365 -35.60 -4.99 17.44
N LYS A 366 -36.40 -5.03 18.52
CA LYS A 366 -36.24 -4.14 19.67
C LYS A 366 -34.94 -4.44 20.42
N ILE A 367 -34.61 -5.72 20.63
CA ILE A 367 -33.36 -6.13 21.26
C ILE A 367 -32.16 -5.68 20.44
N LEU A 368 -32.18 -5.84 19.11
CA LEU A 368 -31.09 -5.39 18.24
C LEU A 368 -30.91 -3.88 18.31
N GLU A 369 -32.00 -3.10 18.27
CA GLU A 369 -31.96 -1.64 18.41
C GLU A 369 -31.41 -1.20 19.77
N GLU A 370 -31.87 -1.83 20.85
CA GLU A 370 -31.39 -1.59 22.22
C GLU A 370 -29.89 -1.90 22.34
N MET A 371 -29.44 -3.05 21.83
CA MET A 371 -28.02 -3.44 21.90
C MET A 371 -27.13 -2.54 21.05
N ASN A 372 -27.51 -2.24 19.79
CA ASN A 372 -26.77 -1.31 18.93
C ASN A 372 -26.62 0.07 19.58
N THR A 373 -27.63 0.50 20.34
CA THR A 373 -27.60 1.81 21.02
C THR A 373 -26.78 1.76 22.31
N VAL A 374 -27.08 0.82 23.21
CA VAL A 374 -26.52 0.78 24.56
C VAL A 374 -25.04 0.38 24.55
N LEU A 375 -24.65 -0.57 23.68
CA LEU A 375 -23.29 -1.09 23.68
C LEU A 375 -22.27 -0.12 23.07
N VAL A 376 -22.70 0.73 22.12
CA VAL A 376 -21.79 1.57 21.31
C VAL A 376 -21.66 3.01 21.83
N LYS A 377 -22.64 3.46 22.63
CA LYS A 377 -22.82 4.83 23.15
C LYS A 377 -21.57 5.65 23.53
#